data_AF-A0A7X9G8S8-F1
#
_entry.id   AF-A0A7X9G8S8-F1
#
_cell.length_a   1.000
_cell.length_b   1.000
_cell.length_c   1.000
_cell.angle_alpha   90.00
_cell.angle_beta   90.00
_cell.angle_gamma   90.00
#
_symmetry.space_group_name_H-M   'P 1'
#
loop_
_entity.id
_entity.type
_entity.pdbx_description
1 polymer ?
#
loop_
_entity_poly.entity_id
_entity_poly.type
_entity_poly.pdbx_seq_one_letter_code
_entity_poly.pdbx_strand_id
1 'polypeptide(L)'
;MSLLIQRAHVISPDVDLPDAALEIVGAKIKRVIPAGEPLPSCSETYDARGMRVVPGFIDTHFHGGMGQDVTSEDPSAMPVIAEAKLREGVTSMCPTTLTLSEEMLAKSLRNIEAYRLAPSHAKVLGTHLEGPFINPECIGAQNPAYVRKPDMKEVLRLREITPVSMVTYAVEMAGSLELTEQLVAAGICPSCGHTNANYAQFQAGRQRGLKRLTHFCNQMTRLHHREIGMVGAGLYDDDVAIEMICDKIHLCPEMIRLAFKVKPIEKILLMTDAMEATGLEDGNYHLGGLAVVVKDGAARLEFNGALAGSTLRFNIALKNIVEVTGMPLSKLIRTTSLNQAESLGVKGLGRLEKGYTADITVLDDDFAVQAVFVNGVRKV
;
A
#
# COMPACT_ATOMS: atom_id res chain seq x y z
N MET A 1 5.70 26.01 -15.52
CA MET A 1 4.28 25.89 -15.14
C MET A 1 4.16 26.10 -13.64
N SER A 2 3.28 27.02 -13.22
CA SER A 2 2.88 27.21 -11.82
C SER A 2 1.38 27.02 -11.66
N LEU A 3 0.97 26.36 -10.58
CA LEU A 3 -0.42 26.03 -10.28
C LEU A 3 -0.76 26.54 -8.87
N LEU A 4 -1.92 27.16 -8.74
CA LEU A 4 -2.52 27.50 -7.45
C LEU A 4 -3.74 26.61 -7.20
N ILE A 5 -3.71 25.79 -6.16
CA ILE A 5 -4.93 25.14 -5.63
C ILE A 5 -5.48 26.05 -4.54
N GLN A 6 -6.68 26.61 -4.71
CA GLN A 6 -7.27 27.61 -3.79
C GLN A 6 -8.57 27.11 -3.16
N ARG A 7 -9.01 27.80 -2.08
CA ARG A 7 -10.21 27.45 -1.29
C ARG A 7 -10.19 25.98 -0.88
N ALA A 8 -9.03 25.51 -0.41
CA ALA A 8 -8.78 24.13 -0.06
C ALA A 8 -8.87 23.93 1.45
N HIS A 9 -9.50 22.85 1.88
CA HIS A 9 -9.28 22.33 3.23
C HIS A 9 -8.02 21.47 3.21
N VAL A 10 -6.86 22.09 3.44
CA VAL A 10 -5.56 21.41 3.36
C VAL A 10 -5.37 20.56 4.61
N ILE A 11 -5.30 19.25 4.40
CA ILE A 11 -5.07 18.27 5.48
C ILE A 11 -3.80 17.50 5.16
N SER A 12 -2.84 17.56 6.06
CA SER A 12 -1.56 16.85 5.97
C SER A 12 -1.22 16.25 7.34
N PRO A 13 -0.17 15.41 7.46
CA PRO A 13 0.27 14.94 8.77
C PRO A 13 0.46 16.11 9.74
N ASP A 14 -0.37 16.14 10.79
CA ASP A 14 -0.41 17.19 11.82
C ASP A 14 -0.80 18.60 11.34
N VAL A 15 -1.35 18.73 10.13
CA VAL A 15 -1.81 19.99 9.53
C VAL A 15 -3.30 19.88 9.20
N ASP A 16 -4.06 20.88 9.63
CA ASP A 16 -5.49 21.03 9.35
C ASP A 16 -5.79 22.51 9.14
N LEU A 17 -5.87 22.93 7.87
CA LEU A 17 -6.00 24.33 7.47
C LEU A 17 -7.24 24.52 6.57
N PRO A 18 -8.36 25.03 7.10
CA PRO A 18 -9.51 25.38 6.27
C PRO A 18 -9.22 26.62 5.42
N ASP A 19 -9.86 26.69 4.25
CA ASP A 19 -9.79 27.81 3.28
C ASP A 19 -8.35 28.27 2.94
N ALA A 20 -7.42 27.31 2.89
CA ALA A 20 -6.03 27.53 2.53
C ALA A 20 -5.81 27.40 1.01
N ALA A 21 -4.57 27.63 0.58
CA ALA A 21 -4.13 27.41 -0.78
C ALA A 21 -2.76 26.73 -0.85
N LEU A 22 -2.46 26.09 -1.99
CA LEU A 22 -1.17 25.48 -2.30
C LEU A 22 -0.61 26.12 -3.57
N GLU A 23 0.59 26.68 -3.46
CA GLU A 23 1.37 27.17 -4.60
C GLU A 23 2.33 26.07 -5.04
N ILE A 24 2.21 25.64 -6.31
CA ILE A 24 2.98 24.56 -6.92
C ILE A 24 3.80 25.15 -8.07
N VAL A 25 5.08 24.76 -8.17
CA VAL A 25 5.96 25.13 -9.27
C VAL A 25 6.63 23.88 -9.82
N GLY A 26 6.36 23.57 -11.09
CA GLY A 26 6.74 22.29 -11.68
C GLY A 26 6.14 21.13 -10.87
N ALA A 27 7.00 20.18 -10.48
CA ALA A 27 6.58 19.00 -9.72
C ALA A 27 6.58 19.18 -8.20
N LYS A 28 6.84 20.40 -7.68
CA LYS A 28 7.09 20.63 -6.25
C LYS A 28 6.10 21.62 -5.66
N ILE A 29 5.72 21.36 -4.42
CA ILE A 29 5.00 22.31 -3.57
C ILE A 29 5.99 23.40 -3.18
N LYS A 30 5.69 24.64 -3.55
CA LYS A 30 6.51 25.80 -3.20
C LYS A 30 6.10 26.36 -1.84
N ARG A 31 4.79 26.42 -1.56
CA ARG A 31 4.24 27.00 -0.34
C ARG A 31 2.82 26.51 -0.05
N VAL A 32 2.50 26.35 1.23
CA VAL A 32 1.13 26.27 1.76
C VAL A 32 0.78 27.66 2.28
N ILE A 33 -0.38 28.19 1.91
CA ILE A 33 -0.81 29.57 2.19
C ILE A 33 -2.07 29.49 3.05
N PRO A 34 -2.01 29.88 4.34
CA PRO A 34 -3.18 29.96 5.21
C PRO A 34 -4.27 30.90 4.71
N ALA A 35 -5.49 30.72 5.20
CA ALA A 35 -6.61 31.60 4.91
C ALA A 35 -6.30 33.06 5.24
N GLY A 36 -6.74 33.98 4.37
CA GLY A 36 -6.54 35.43 4.54
C GLY A 36 -5.17 35.97 4.11
N GLU A 37 -4.21 35.12 3.76
CA GLU A 37 -2.94 35.57 3.19
C GLU A 37 -3.06 35.89 1.68
N PRO A 38 -2.27 36.85 1.15
CA PRO A 38 -2.28 37.18 -0.27
C PRO A 38 -1.89 35.99 -1.16
N LEU A 39 -2.76 35.67 -2.12
CA LEU A 39 -2.53 34.60 -3.09
C LEU A 39 -1.61 35.08 -4.23
N PRO A 40 -0.61 34.28 -4.66
CA PRO A 40 0.24 34.61 -5.78
C PRO A 40 -0.51 34.45 -7.11
N SER A 41 -0.07 35.19 -8.14
CA SER A 41 -0.48 34.90 -9.51
C SER A 41 0.23 33.65 -10.02
N CYS A 42 -0.52 32.67 -10.54
CA CYS A 42 -0.01 31.44 -11.14
C CYS A 42 -0.53 31.28 -12.57
N SER A 43 0.16 30.48 -13.39
CA SER A 43 -0.30 30.23 -14.77
C SER A 43 -1.61 29.46 -14.84
N GLU A 44 -1.90 28.65 -13.81
CA GLU A 44 -3.13 27.89 -13.68
C GLU A 44 -3.69 27.98 -12.25
N THR A 45 -5.01 27.87 -12.14
CA THR A 45 -5.71 27.82 -10.85
C THR A 45 -6.68 26.66 -10.85
N TYR A 46 -6.65 25.86 -9.79
CA TYR A 46 -7.67 24.87 -9.48
C TYR A 46 -8.43 25.31 -8.23
N ASP A 47 -9.75 25.30 -8.31
CA ASP A 47 -10.59 25.68 -7.20
C ASP A 47 -11.12 24.44 -6.47
N ALA A 48 -10.63 24.22 -5.25
CA ALA A 48 -11.02 23.06 -4.45
C ALA A 48 -12.42 23.22 -3.83
N ARG A 49 -13.07 24.38 -3.90
CA ARG A 49 -14.46 24.58 -3.43
C ARG A 49 -14.70 24.10 -1.98
N GLY A 50 -13.73 24.28 -1.10
CA GLY A 50 -13.76 23.83 0.30
C GLY A 50 -13.45 22.35 0.51
N MET A 51 -13.24 21.58 -0.55
CA MET A 51 -12.95 20.14 -0.48
C MET A 51 -11.61 19.88 0.21
N ARG A 52 -11.45 18.65 0.72
CA ARG A 52 -10.25 18.20 1.40
C ARG A 52 -9.14 18.02 0.36
N VAL A 53 -7.98 18.61 0.63
CA VAL A 53 -6.79 18.48 -0.20
C VAL A 53 -5.72 17.82 0.64
N VAL A 54 -5.37 16.58 0.28
CA VAL A 54 -4.49 15.69 1.04
C VAL A 54 -3.27 15.27 0.21
N PRO A 55 -2.18 14.79 0.83
CA PRO A 55 -1.13 14.10 0.08
C PRO A 55 -1.72 12.96 -0.74
N GLY A 56 -1.23 12.79 -1.96
CA GLY A 56 -1.58 11.63 -2.78
C GLY A 56 -1.25 10.33 -2.05
N PHE A 57 -2.15 9.35 -2.14
CA PHE A 57 -1.98 8.09 -1.42
C PHE A 57 -0.86 7.25 -2.02
N ILE A 58 -0.29 6.38 -1.19
CA ILE A 58 0.73 5.41 -1.57
C ILE A 58 0.23 4.01 -1.24
N ASP A 59 -0.12 3.23 -2.27
CA ASP A 59 -0.54 1.84 -2.10
C ASP A 59 0.62 0.88 -2.30
N THR A 60 1.18 0.39 -1.20
CA THR A 60 2.40 -0.45 -1.22
C THR A 60 2.12 -1.94 -1.38
N HIS A 61 0.85 -2.35 -1.35
CA HIS A 61 0.49 -3.75 -1.45
C HIS A 61 -0.92 -3.91 -2.06
N PHE A 62 -0.93 -4.30 -3.33
CA PHE A 62 -2.12 -4.63 -4.14
C PHE A 62 -1.72 -5.53 -5.31
N HIS A 63 -2.64 -6.37 -5.75
CA HIS A 63 -2.45 -7.34 -6.82
C HIS A 63 -3.18 -6.97 -8.11
N GLY A 64 -4.18 -6.09 -8.09
CA GLY A 64 -4.94 -5.78 -9.29
C GLY A 64 -6.05 -4.75 -9.11
N GLY A 65 -6.87 -4.64 -10.16
CA GLY A 65 -8.10 -3.83 -10.21
C GLY A 65 -8.63 -3.72 -11.64
N MET A 66 -9.94 -3.45 -11.78
CA MET A 66 -10.63 -3.28 -13.07
C MET A 66 -10.44 -4.46 -14.04
N GLY A 67 -10.48 -5.69 -13.51
CA GLY A 67 -10.38 -6.94 -14.27
C GLY A 67 -8.96 -7.30 -14.69
N GLN A 68 -7.96 -6.63 -14.12
CA GLN A 68 -6.54 -6.86 -14.42
C GLN A 68 -5.76 -7.21 -13.14
N ASP A 69 -4.82 -8.14 -13.29
CA ASP A 69 -3.90 -8.60 -12.26
C ASP A 69 -2.46 -8.20 -12.62
N VAL A 70 -1.66 -7.78 -11.64
CA VAL A 70 -0.25 -7.39 -11.79
C VAL A 70 0.60 -8.51 -12.39
N THR A 71 0.20 -9.75 -12.15
CA THR A 71 0.85 -10.96 -12.66
C THR A 71 0.35 -11.42 -14.03
N SER A 72 -0.59 -10.68 -14.64
CA SER A 72 -1.08 -10.93 -16.00
C SER A 72 0.05 -10.88 -17.04
N GLU A 73 -0.03 -11.75 -18.04
CA GLU A 73 0.86 -11.72 -19.21
C GLU A 73 0.51 -10.57 -20.17
N ASP A 74 -0.65 -9.93 -20.02
CA ASP A 74 -1.06 -8.78 -20.84
C ASP A 74 -0.28 -7.51 -20.48
N PRO A 75 0.53 -6.93 -21.40
CA PRO A 75 1.24 -5.68 -21.14
C PRO A 75 0.31 -4.47 -20.92
N SER A 76 -0.98 -4.57 -21.28
CA SER A 76 -1.98 -3.53 -21.05
C SER A 76 -2.51 -3.49 -19.61
N ALA A 77 -2.26 -4.53 -18.82
CA ALA A 77 -2.76 -4.67 -17.45
C ALA A 77 -2.29 -3.52 -16.55
N MET A 78 -0.99 -3.21 -16.56
CA MET A 78 -0.41 -2.18 -15.68
C MET A 78 -1.00 -0.78 -15.90
N PRO A 79 -1.15 -0.28 -17.15
CA PRO A 79 -1.87 0.98 -17.40
C PRO A 79 -3.29 1.03 -16.83
N VAL A 80 -4.08 -0.05 -16.99
CA VAL A 80 -5.46 -0.14 -16.48
C VAL A 80 -5.48 -0.10 -14.96
N ILE A 81 -4.64 -0.91 -14.31
CA ILE A 81 -4.53 -0.96 -12.85
C ILE A 81 -4.08 0.39 -12.31
N ALA A 82 -3.11 1.04 -12.95
CA ALA A 82 -2.61 2.35 -12.52
C ALA A 82 -3.66 3.46 -12.65
N GLU A 83 -4.52 3.42 -13.68
CA GLU A 83 -5.65 4.33 -13.79
C GLU A 83 -6.67 4.07 -12.67
N ALA A 84 -6.99 2.80 -12.41
CA ALA A 84 -7.90 2.41 -11.33
C ALA A 84 -7.41 2.95 -9.98
N LYS A 85 -6.14 2.71 -9.65
CA LYS A 85 -5.50 3.22 -8.43
C LYS A 85 -5.49 4.74 -8.37
N LEU A 86 -5.25 5.42 -9.48
CA LEU A 86 -5.34 6.88 -9.54
C LEU A 86 -6.76 7.38 -9.19
N ARG A 87 -7.81 6.70 -9.67
CA ARG A 87 -9.21 7.04 -9.32
C ARG A 87 -9.56 6.78 -7.86
N GLU A 88 -8.74 6.02 -7.14
CA GLU A 88 -8.82 5.84 -5.67
C GLU A 88 -8.01 6.91 -4.91
N GLY A 89 -7.34 7.84 -5.60
CA GLY A 89 -6.49 8.86 -5.00
C GLY A 89 -5.04 8.43 -4.79
N VAL A 90 -4.64 7.28 -5.35
CA VAL A 90 -3.27 6.75 -5.27
C VAL A 90 -2.42 7.41 -6.34
N THR A 91 -1.32 8.04 -5.93
CA THR A 91 -0.38 8.73 -6.82
C THR A 91 0.94 7.98 -7.00
N SER A 92 1.21 7.06 -6.07
CA SER A 92 2.40 6.23 -6.03
C SER A 92 2.04 4.84 -5.54
N MET A 93 2.70 3.81 -6.06
CA MET A 93 2.27 2.44 -5.82
C MET A 93 3.42 1.44 -5.88
N CYS A 94 3.27 0.30 -5.21
CA CYS A 94 4.13 -0.88 -5.37
C CYS A 94 3.29 -2.07 -5.88
N PRO A 95 3.29 -2.32 -7.20
CA PRO A 95 2.61 -3.48 -7.77
C PRO A 95 3.13 -4.75 -7.11
N THR A 96 2.21 -5.60 -6.65
CA THR A 96 2.55 -6.78 -5.86
C THR A 96 2.34 -8.07 -6.64
N THR A 97 3.40 -8.88 -6.73
CA THR A 97 3.32 -10.22 -7.31
C THR A 97 2.81 -11.23 -6.29
N LEU A 98 2.42 -12.40 -6.77
CA LEU A 98 2.06 -13.56 -5.93
C LEU A 98 3.14 -14.64 -6.00
N THR A 99 2.95 -15.72 -5.26
CA THR A 99 3.78 -16.93 -5.31
C THR A 99 3.62 -17.63 -6.66
N LEU A 100 4.58 -17.37 -7.56
CA LEU A 100 4.63 -17.88 -8.93
C LEU A 100 6.01 -18.47 -9.25
N SER A 101 6.15 -19.13 -10.40
CA SER A 101 7.47 -19.53 -10.91
C SER A 101 8.34 -18.31 -11.19
N GLU A 102 9.67 -18.46 -11.11
CA GLU A 102 10.59 -17.34 -11.40
C GLU A 102 10.40 -16.81 -12.84
N GLU A 103 10.06 -17.66 -13.80
CA GLU A 103 9.76 -17.23 -15.18
C GLU A 103 8.54 -16.32 -15.24
N MET A 104 7.45 -16.69 -14.56
CA MET A 104 6.23 -15.88 -14.50
C MET A 104 6.49 -14.56 -13.78
N LEU A 105 7.19 -14.59 -12.63
CA LEU A 105 7.61 -13.38 -11.93
C LEU A 105 8.42 -12.46 -12.86
N ALA A 106 9.41 -13.00 -13.57
CA ALA A 106 10.22 -12.23 -14.51
C ALA A 106 9.37 -11.60 -15.64
N LYS A 107 8.34 -12.28 -16.14
CA LYS A 107 7.40 -11.71 -17.12
C LYS A 107 6.61 -10.55 -16.52
N SER A 108 5.99 -10.73 -15.35
CA SER A 108 5.23 -9.68 -14.66
C SER A 108 6.11 -8.46 -14.36
N LEU A 109 7.35 -8.67 -13.92
CA LEU A 109 8.30 -7.59 -13.64
C LEU A 109 8.71 -6.81 -14.90
N ARG A 110 8.76 -7.44 -16.09
CA ARG A 110 8.98 -6.71 -17.35
C ARG A 110 7.80 -5.81 -17.70
N ASN A 111 6.56 -6.25 -17.44
CA ASN A 111 5.36 -5.43 -17.63
C ASN A 111 5.36 -4.23 -16.66
N ILE A 112 5.73 -4.45 -15.40
CA ILE A 112 5.91 -3.39 -14.41
C ILE A 112 7.01 -2.40 -14.86
N GLU A 113 8.15 -2.89 -15.33
CA GLU A 113 9.26 -2.03 -15.79
C GLU A 113 8.86 -1.18 -17.00
N ALA A 114 8.21 -1.78 -18.00
CA ALA A 114 7.74 -1.08 -19.18
C ALA A 114 6.79 0.07 -18.79
N TYR A 115 5.88 -0.17 -17.85
CA TYR A 115 5.02 0.87 -17.30
C TYR A 115 5.81 1.92 -16.51
N ARG A 116 6.73 1.51 -15.63
CA ARG A 116 7.52 2.40 -14.76
C ARG A 116 8.38 3.38 -15.55
N LEU A 117 8.90 2.99 -16.72
CA LEU A 117 9.70 3.85 -17.58
C LEU A 117 8.86 4.94 -18.29
N ALA A 118 7.56 4.72 -18.46
CA ALA A 118 6.64 5.66 -19.10
C ALA A 118 5.26 5.67 -18.41
N PRO A 119 5.17 6.12 -17.15
CA PRO A 119 3.94 6.02 -16.38
C PRO A 119 2.89 6.99 -16.91
N SER A 120 1.70 6.47 -17.21
CA SER A 120 0.56 7.30 -17.66
C SER A 120 -0.24 7.92 -16.50
N HIS A 121 -0.27 7.24 -15.34
CA HIS A 121 -1.12 7.54 -14.17
C HIS A 121 -0.28 7.52 -12.87
N ALA A 122 -0.63 6.67 -11.90
CA ALA A 122 0.12 6.52 -10.65
C ALA A 122 1.55 6.03 -10.90
N LYS A 123 2.52 6.53 -10.12
CA LYS A 123 3.94 6.19 -10.28
C LYS A 123 4.28 4.88 -9.58
N VAL A 124 5.15 4.07 -10.17
CA VAL A 124 5.70 2.89 -9.49
C VAL A 124 6.93 3.30 -8.67
N LEU A 125 6.88 3.11 -7.34
CA LEU A 125 8.02 3.35 -6.44
C LEU A 125 9.00 2.15 -6.43
N GLY A 126 8.49 0.99 -6.81
CA GLY A 126 9.20 -0.28 -6.97
C GLY A 126 8.23 -1.43 -6.78
N THR A 127 8.70 -2.65 -6.86
CA THR A 127 7.88 -3.86 -6.84
C THR A 127 7.88 -4.48 -5.44
N HIS A 128 6.73 -5.03 -5.05
CA HIS A 128 6.60 -5.89 -3.88
C HIS A 128 6.51 -7.35 -4.36
N LEU A 129 7.47 -8.18 -3.93
CA LEU A 129 7.40 -9.63 -4.14
C LEU A 129 6.71 -10.27 -2.94
N GLU A 130 5.44 -10.64 -3.08
CA GLU A 130 4.75 -11.41 -2.04
C GLU A 130 4.93 -12.91 -2.26
N GLY A 131 5.74 -13.53 -1.41
CA GLY A 131 6.28 -14.85 -1.68
C GLY A 131 7.41 -14.82 -2.72
N PRO A 132 7.87 -16.00 -3.18
CA PRO A 132 7.32 -17.35 -2.97
C PRO A 132 7.84 -18.05 -1.69
N PHE A 133 8.58 -17.32 -0.84
CA PHE A 133 9.29 -17.86 0.34
C PHE A 133 8.40 -17.92 1.60
N ILE A 134 7.20 -18.47 1.47
CA ILE A 134 6.16 -18.49 2.50
C ILE A 134 6.04 -19.86 3.19
N ASN A 135 5.28 -19.93 4.28
CA ASN A 135 4.99 -21.20 4.94
C ASN A 135 3.83 -21.92 4.22
N PRO A 136 4.00 -23.18 3.78
CA PRO A 136 2.93 -23.97 3.17
C PRO A 136 1.66 -24.13 4.03
N GLU A 137 1.78 -24.05 5.35
CA GLU A 137 0.65 -24.14 6.29
C GLU A 137 -0.13 -22.82 6.41
N CYS A 138 0.43 -21.70 5.94
CA CYS A 138 -0.17 -20.36 6.00
C CYS A 138 -0.35 -19.78 4.60
N ILE A 139 -0.72 -20.64 3.65
CA ILE A 139 -0.66 -20.31 2.23
C ILE A 139 -1.70 -19.26 1.80
N GLY A 140 -2.88 -19.23 2.40
CA GLY A 140 -3.97 -18.35 1.97
C GLY A 140 -4.28 -18.51 0.48
N ALA A 141 -4.32 -17.39 -0.25
CA ALA A 141 -4.55 -17.34 -1.70
C ALA A 141 -3.24 -17.32 -2.53
N GLN A 142 -2.18 -17.97 -2.04
CA GLN A 142 -0.94 -18.17 -2.77
C GLN A 142 -0.94 -19.53 -3.45
N ASN A 143 -0.29 -19.68 -4.61
CA ASN A 143 -0.30 -20.96 -5.32
C ASN A 143 0.71 -21.96 -4.72
N PRO A 144 0.27 -23.11 -4.16
CA PRO A 144 1.16 -24.06 -3.48
C PRO A 144 2.22 -24.68 -4.38
N ALA A 145 1.96 -24.76 -5.69
CA ALA A 145 2.89 -25.38 -6.64
C ALA A 145 4.22 -24.63 -6.75
N TYR A 146 4.26 -23.36 -6.35
CA TYR A 146 5.43 -22.49 -6.50
C TYR A 146 6.10 -22.11 -5.19
N VAL A 147 5.56 -22.54 -4.04
CA VAL A 147 6.18 -22.28 -2.74
C VAL A 147 7.56 -22.95 -2.69
N ARG A 148 8.58 -22.17 -2.34
CA ARG A 148 9.98 -22.63 -2.33
C ARG A 148 10.78 -21.97 -1.22
N LYS A 149 11.98 -22.50 -0.96
CA LYS A 149 12.86 -21.97 0.09
C LYS A 149 13.34 -20.55 -0.24
N PRO A 150 13.59 -19.72 0.77
CA PRO A 150 14.29 -18.44 0.63
C PRO A 150 15.51 -18.52 -0.29
N ASP A 151 15.55 -17.69 -1.34
CA ASP A 151 16.70 -17.54 -2.23
C ASP A 151 16.92 -16.07 -2.60
N MET A 152 17.93 -15.44 -1.97
CA MET A 152 18.29 -14.07 -2.31
C MET A 152 18.83 -13.93 -3.73
N LYS A 153 19.44 -14.98 -4.30
CA LYS A 153 19.93 -14.91 -5.69
C LYS A 153 18.77 -14.75 -6.66
N GLU A 154 17.63 -15.39 -6.39
CA GLU A 154 16.39 -15.18 -7.13
C GLU A 154 15.92 -13.73 -7.04
N VAL A 155 15.85 -13.17 -5.82
CA VAL A 155 15.47 -11.76 -5.61
C VAL A 155 16.38 -10.81 -6.39
N LEU A 156 17.69 -11.07 -6.40
CA LEU A 156 18.65 -10.24 -7.14
C LEU A 156 18.47 -10.36 -8.67
N ARG A 157 18.26 -11.57 -9.21
CA ARG A 157 17.95 -11.76 -10.63
C ARG A 157 16.66 -11.03 -11.04
N LEU A 158 15.61 -11.11 -10.21
CA LEU A 158 14.37 -10.38 -10.45
C LEU A 158 14.57 -8.85 -10.37
N ARG A 159 15.39 -8.38 -9.43
CA ARG A 159 15.74 -6.96 -9.28
C ARG A 159 16.50 -6.37 -10.47
N GLU A 160 17.18 -7.19 -11.26
CA GLU A 160 17.82 -6.73 -12.52
C GLU A 160 16.78 -6.28 -13.56
N ILE A 161 15.54 -6.76 -13.48
CA ILE A 161 14.45 -6.40 -14.40
C ILE A 161 13.80 -5.08 -14.00
N THR A 162 13.46 -4.93 -12.73
CA THR A 162 12.81 -3.72 -12.19
C THR A 162 13.16 -3.57 -10.70
N PRO A 163 13.17 -2.34 -10.13
CA PRO A 163 13.49 -2.16 -8.72
C PRO A 163 12.55 -2.93 -7.79
N VAL A 164 13.09 -3.86 -7.00
CA VAL A 164 12.36 -4.54 -5.92
C VAL A 164 12.52 -3.72 -4.63
N SER A 165 11.40 -3.25 -4.09
CA SER A 165 11.38 -2.45 -2.85
C SER A 165 11.08 -3.27 -1.61
N MET A 166 10.38 -4.39 -1.76
CA MET A 166 9.89 -5.18 -0.64
C MET A 166 9.78 -6.66 -1.01
N VAL A 167 10.04 -7.53 -0.05
CA VAL A 167 9.82 -8.98 -0.16
C VAL A 167 9.06 -9.46 1.07
N THR A 168 7.90 -10.07 0.87
CA THR A 168 7.16 -10.79 1.92
C THR A 168 7.57 -12.26 1.95
N TYR A 169 7.93 -12.74 3.13
CA TYR A 169 8.33 -14.13 3.37
C TYR A 169 7.95 -14.58 4.78
N ALA A 170 7.99 -15.89 5.01
CA ALA A 170 7.76 -16.48 6.32
C ALA A 170 9.08 -16.59 7.10
N VAL A 171 9.18 -15.90 8.24
CA VAL A 171 10.45 -15.72 8.98
C VAL A 171 11.00 -17.01 9.62
N GLU A 172 10.13 -17.97 9.89
CA GLU A 172 10.44 -19.27 10.49
C GLU A 172 10.98 -20.31 9.48
N MET A 173 10.88 -20.03 8.18
CA MET A 173 11.35 -20.95 7.16
C MET A 173 12.88 -21.03 7.15
N ALA A 174 13.40 -22.22 6.84
CA ALA A 174 14.84 -22.44 6.80
C ALA A 174 15.51 -21.50 5.77
N GLY A 175 16.47 -20.68 6.23
CA GLY A 175 17.17 -19.68 5.43
C GLY A 175 16.57 -18.26 5.52
N SER A 176 15.38 -18.07 6.10
CA SER A 176 14.71 -16.76 6.14
C SER A 176 15.44 -15.71 6.96
N LEU A 177 16.13 -16.11 8.04
CA LEU A 177 16.93 -15.19 8.84
C LEU A 177 18.12 -14.63 8.05
N GLU A 178 18.80 -15.47 7.27
CA GLU A 178 19.88 -15.02 6.39
C GLU A 178 19.34 -14.16 5.24
N LEU A 179 18.19 -14.55 4.65
CA LEU A 179 17.49 -13.71 3.68
C LEU A 179 17.16 -12.33 4.25
N THR A 180 16.73 -12.25 5.52
CA THR A 180 16.44 -10.98 6.20
C THR A 180 17.64 -10.04 6.16
N GLU A 181 18.81 -10.53 6.60
CA GLU A 181 20.05 -9.74 6.65
C GLU A 181 20.47 -9.28 5.24
N GLN A 182 20.34 -10.18 4.26
CA GLN A 182 20.71 -9.91 2.87
C GLN A 182 19.77 -8.90 2.20
N LEU A 183 18.45 -8.97 2.46
CA LEU A 183 17.48 -7.99 1.97
C LEU A 183 17.79 -6.59 2.54
N VAL A 184 18.04 -6.50 3.85
CA VAL A 184 18.40 -5.24 4.52
C VAL A 184 19.69 -4.67 3.94
N ALA A 185 20.73 -5.49 3.78
CA ALA A 185 22.00 -5.07 3.19
C ALA A 185 21.85 -4.57 1.74
N ALA A 186 20.89 -5.13 1.00
CA ALA A 186 20.56 -4.72 -0.36
C ALA A 186 19.63 -3.49 -0.43
N GLY A 187 19.17 -2.96 0.72
CA GLY A 187 18.21 -1.86 0.77
C GLY A 187 16.79 -2.25 0.34
N ILE A 188 16.45 -3.53 0.42
CA ILE A 188 15.10 -4.07 0.16
C ILE A 188 14.40 -4.25 1.51
N CYS A 189 13.15 -3.83 1.63
CA CYS A 189 12.38 -3.96 2.86
C CYS A 189 11.98 -5.43 3.10
N PRO A 190 12.50 -6.11 4.16
CA PRO A 190 11.96 -7.38 4.58
C PRO A 190 10.60 -7.19 5.26
N SER A 191 9.57 -7.88 4.75
CA SER A 191 8.25 -7.95 5.37
C SER A 191 7.90 -9.40 5.71
N CYS A 192 7.27 -9.62 6.86
CA CYS A 192 6.87 -10.95 7.29
C CYS A 192 5.37 -11.14 7.15
N GLY A 193 4.97 -12.22 6.47
CA GLY A 193 3.58 -12.61 6.23
C GLY A 193 3.52 -14.07 5.81
N HIS A 194 2.31 -14.63 5.73
CA HIS A 194 2.10 -16.05 5.39
C HIS A 194 2.96 -17.00 6.25
N THR A 195 2.89 -16.79 7.56
CA THR A 195 3.84 -17.32 8.54
C THR A 195 3.10 -17.99 9.70
N ASN A 196 3.64 -19.14 10.14
CA ASN A 196 3.25 -19.83 11.36
C ASN A 196 4.25 -19.54 12.50
N ALA A 197 5.02 -18.45 12.41
CA ALA A 197 6.04 -18.12 13.39
C ALA A 197 5.45 -17.83 14.78
N ASN A 198 6.17 -18.25 15.81
CA ASN A 198 5.92 -17.80 17.18
C ASN A 198 6.68 -16.49 17.49
N TYR A 199 6.45 -15.92 18.68
CA TYR A 199 7.09 -14.66 19.06
C TYR A 199 8.63 -14.73 19.09
N ALA A 200 9.21 -15.86 19.52
CA ALA A 200 10.67 -16.02 19.57
C ALA A 200 11.29 -16.01 18.16
N GLN A 201 10.65 -16.64 17.17
CA GLN A 201 11.08 -16.63 15.77
C GLN A 201 10.94 -15.23 15.16
N PHE A 202 9.85 -14.52 15.45
CA PHE A 202 9.72 -13.11 15.08
C PHE A 202 10.87 -12.27 15.63
N GLN A 203 11.19 -12.41 16.92
CA GLN A 203 12.29 -11.67 17.55
C GLN A 203 13.65 -11.97 16.91
N ALA A 204 13.89 -13.22 16.52
CA ALA A 204 15.10 -13.59 15.78
C ALA A 204 15.20 -12.89 14.41
N GLY A 205 14.07 -12.68 13.72
CA GLY A 205 14.01 -11.87 12.50
C GLY A 205 14.17 -10.38 12.78
N ARG A 206 13.55 -9.86 13.84
CA ARG A 206 13.65 -8.44 14.26
C ARG A 206 15.08 -8.02 14.52
N GLN A 207 15.85 -8.87 15.22
CA GLN A 207 17.28 -8.65 15.48
C GLN A 207 18.13 -8.54 14.20
N ARG A 208 17.60 -9.03 13.07
CA ARG A 208 18.25 -9.01 11.75
C ARG A 208 17.71 -7.93 10.82
N GLY A 209 16.79 -7.11 11.31
CA GLY A 209 16.25 -5.97 10.59
C GLY A 209 14.92 -6.22 9.86
N LEU A 210 14.22 -7.34 10.13
CA LEU A 210 12.79 -7.44 9.81
C LEU A 210 12.07 -6.25 10.44
N LYS A 211 11.33 -5.43 9.69
CA LYS A 211 10.70 -4.21 10.24
C LYS A 211 9.25 -4.03 9.83
N ARG A 212 8.65 -5.00 9.16
CA ARG A 212 7.29 -4.89 8.62
C ARG A 212 6.56 -6.22 8.70
N LEU A 213 5.25 -6.15 8.96
CA LEU A 213 4.33 -7.28 8.92
C LEU A 213 3.29 -7.03 7.82
N THR A 214 3.22 -7.96 6.88
CA THR A 214 2.32 -7.93 5.71
C THR A 214 0.89 -8.23 6.13
N HIS A 215 -0.11 -7.52 5.57
CA HIS A 215 -1.56 -7.66 5.84
C HIS A 215 -1.90 -8.16 7.26
N PHE A 216 -1.40 -7.44 8.26
CA PHE A 216 -1.39 -7.81 9.68
C PHE A 216 -2.69 -8.48 10.15
N CYS A 217 -2.52 -9.56 10.94
CA CYS A 217 -3.54 -10.55 11.36
C CYS A 217 -3.90 -11.63 10.33
N ASN A 218 -3.70 -11.42 9.03
CA ASN A 218 -4.04 -12.39 8.00
C ASN A 218 -2.86 -13.35 7.76
N GLN A 219 -3.14 -14.66 7.70
CA GLN A 219 -2.11 -15.71 7.52
C GLN A 219 -0.95 -15.60 8.54
N MET A 220 -1.31 -15.38 9.82
CA MET A 220 -0.39 -15.19 10.94
C MET A 220 -0.87 -15.95 12.19
N THR A 221 0.06 -16.28 13.10
CA THR A 221 -0.29 -16.85 14.40
C THR A 221 -1.05 -15.85 15.28
N ARG A 222 -2.10 -16.35 15.94
CA ARG A 222 -3.07 -15.55 16.72
C ARG A 222 -2.47 -15.08 18.04
N LEU A 223 -3.08 -14.05 18.63
CA LEU A 223 -2.79 -13.58 19.98
C LEU A 223 -3.33 -14.55 21.03
N HIS A 224 -2.47 -15.03 21.92
CA HIS A 224 -2.83 -15.81 23.10
C HIS A 224 -1.96 -15.41 24.30
N HIS A 225 -2.48 -15.44 25.53
CA HIS A 225 -1.81 -14.87 26.72
C HIS A 225 -0.51 -15.58 27.15
N ARG A 226 -0.31 -16.84 26.74
CA ARG A 226 0.93 -17.61 26.99
C ARG A 226 1.94 -17.57 25.85
N GLU A 227 1.49 -17.25 24.65
CA GLU A 227 2.29 -17.18 23.43
C GLU A 227 1.59 -16.16 22.53
N ILE A 228 2.17 -14.97 22.46
CA ILE A 228 1.48 -13.83 21.86
C ILE A 228 1.48 -13.90 20.33
N GLY A 229 2.30 -14.77 19.73
CA GLY A 229 2.34 -15.00 18.29
C GLY A 229 2.69 -13.75 17.48
N MET A 230 2.44 -13.80 16.19
CA MET A 230 2.69 -12.71 15.24
C MET A 230 1.73 -11.52 15.44
N VAL A 231 0.46 -11.80 15.74
CA VAL A 231 -0.51 -10.73 16.05
C VAL A 231 -0.08 -9.98 17.31
N GLY A 232 0.31 -10.67 18.38
CA GLY A 232 0.82 -10.03 19.57
C GLY A 232 2.14 -9.29 19.34
N ALA A 233 3.06 -9.87 18.58
CA ALA A 233 4.30 -9.20 18.16
C ALA A 233 4.02 -7.85 17.48
N GLY A 234 3.11 -7.82 16.50
CA GLY A 234 2.80 -6.59 15.77
C GLY A 234 2.18 -5.50 16.64
N LEU A 235 1.34 -5.86 17.62
CA LEU A 235 0.78 -4.90 18.57
C LEU A 235 1.78 -4.44 19.64
N TYR A 236 2.73 -5.29 20.03
CA TYR A 236 3.64 -5.06 21.14
C TYR A 236 4.95 -4.34 20.76
N ASP A 237 5.52 -4.63 19.57
CA ASP A 237 6.82 -4.07 19.16
C ASP A 237 6.64 -2.70 18.48
N ASP A 238 6.91 -1.60 19.19
CA ASP A 238 6.71 -0.23 18.67
C ASP A 238 7.56 0.14 17.46
N ASP A 239 8.56 -0.67 17.11
CA ASP A 239 9.47 -0.39 15.99
C ASP A 239 9.07 -1.10 14.69
N VAL A 240 8.22 -2.14 14.76
CA VAL A 240 7.72 -2.87 13.58
C VAL A 240 6.53 -2.15 12.94
N ALA A 241 6.52 -2.01 11.63
CA ALA A 241 5.40 -1.53 10.84
C ALA A 241 4.36 -2.65 10.64
N ILE A 242 3.06 -2.32 10.67
CA ILE A 242 1.96 -3.24 10.34
C ILE A 242 1.17 -2.71 9.14
N GLU A 243 1.01 -3.55 8.11
CA GLU A 243 0.09 -3.31 7.01
C GLU A 243 -1.34 -3.65 7.41
N MET A 244 -2.32 -2.82 7.07
CA MET A 244 -3.71 -3.05 7.46
C MET A 244 -4.68 -2.90 6.29
N ILE A 245 -5.38 -3.99 5.97
CA ILE A 245 -6.55 -4.01 5.08
C ILE A 245 -7.76 -3.52 5.87
N CYS A 246 -8.13 -2.25 5.71
CA CYS A 246 -9.21 -1.63 6.47
C CYS A 246 -10.56 -1.67 5.73
N ASP A 247 -11.00 -2.84 5.31
CA ASP A 247 -12.26 -3.07 4.59
C ASP A 247 -13.44 -3.48 5.49
N LYS A 248 -13.19 -3.65 6.80
CA LYS A 248 -14.15 -4.18 7.80
C LYS A 248 -14.49 -5.68 7.60
N ILE A 249 -13.76 -6.39 6.73
CA ILE A 249 -13.91 -7.82 6.43
C ILE A 249 -12.66 -8.59 6.88
N HIS A 250 -11.48 -8.21 6.38
CA HIS A 250 -10.19 -8.80 6.78
C HIS A 250 -9.89 -8.47 8.25
N LEU A 251 -10.23 -7.26 8.66
CA LEU A 251 -10.15 -6.81 10.05
C LEU A 251 -11.52 -6.32 10.49
N CYS A 252 -12.05 -6.86 11.59
CA CYS A 252 -13.25 -6.30 12.19
C CYS A 252 -12.97 -4.87 12.70
N PRO A 253 -14.01 -4.01 12.82
CA PRO A 253 -13.87 -2.66 13.34
C PRO A 253 -13.14 -2.58 14.70
N GLU A 254 -13.37 -3.54 15.59
CA GLU A 254 -12.72 -3.61 16.89
C GLU A 254 -11.21 -3.85 16.79
N MET A 255 -10.77 -4.69 15.84
CA MET A 255 -9.35 -4.96 15.61
C MET A 255 -8.66 -3.75 14.99
N ILE A 256 -9.32 -3.06 14.05
CA ILE A 256 -8.83 -1.78 13.50
C ILE A 256 -8.66 -0.78 14.64
N ARG A 257 -9.71 -0.57 15.45
CA ARG A 257 -9.66 0.36 16.60
C ARG A 257 -8.59 -0.03 17.61
N LEU A 258 -8.42 -1.33 17.89
CA LEU A 258 -7.38 -1.82 18.80
C LEU A 258 -5.98 -1.46 18.29
N ALA A 259 -5.69 -1.74 17.01
CA ALA A 259 -4.41 -1.40 16.41
C ALA A 259 -4.11 0.10 16.53
N PHE A 260 -5.05 0.98 16.15
CA PHE A 260 -4.89 2.43 16.30
C PHE A 260 -4.80 2.92 17.75
N LYS A 261 -5.30 2.13 18.72
CA LYS A 261 -5.21 2.47 20.15
C LYS A 261 -3.84 2.15 20.75
N VAL A 262 -3.21 1.04 20.33
CA VAL A 262 -1.99 0.54 20.98
C VAL A 262 -0.74 0.74 20.15
N LYS A 263 -0.86 0.78 18.83
CA LYS A 263 0.27 0.91 17.92
C LYS A 263 0.63 2.38 17.71
N PRO A 264 1.92 2.77 17.71
CA PRO A 264 2.34 4.07 17.23
C PRO A 264 1.80 4.30 15.81
N ILE A 265 1.12 5.41 15.59
CA ILE A 265 0.45 5.69 14.31
C ILE A 265 1.45 5.78 13.15
N GLU A 266 2.70 6.15 13.43
CA GLU A 266 3.88 6.11 12.54
C GLU A 266 4.12 4.72 11.92
N LYS A 267 3.66 3.67 12.59
CA LYS A 267 3.89 2.27 12.24
C LYS A 267 2.66 1.56 11.68
N ILE A 268 1.59 2.30 11.41
CA ILE A 268 0.39 1.78 10.74
C ILE A 268 0.44 2.19 9.27
N LEU A 269 0.33 1.21 8.38
CA LEU A 269 0.35 1.44 6.94
C LEU A 269 -0.94 0.89 6.36
N LEU A 270 -1.79 1.76 5.83
CA LEU A 270 -2.91 1.30 5.04
C LEU A 270 -2.41 0.75 3.71
N MET A 271 -3.04 -0.34 3.29
CA MET A 271 -2.91 -0.94 1.98
C MET A 271 -4.25 -1.53 1.59
N THR A 272 -4.41 -1.85 0.31
CA THR A 272 -5.68 -2.41 -0.15
C THR A 272 -5.68 -3.93 -0.16
N ASP A 273 -4.56 -4.57 -0.51
CA ASP A 273 -4.56 -5.96 -0.95
C ASP A 273 -5.52 -6.19 -2.13
N ALA A 274 -5.80 -5.14 -2.90
CA ALA A 274 -6.83 -5.17 -3.93
C ALA A 274 -6.50 -6.21 -5.00
N MET A 275 -7.48 -7.02 -5.36
CA MET A 275 -7.39 -7.99 -6.46
C MET A 275 -8.19 -7.53 -7.70
N GLU A 276 -8.11 -8.27 -8.80
CA GLU A 276 -8.61 -7.84 -10.11
C GLU A 276 -10.08 -7.39 -10.12
N ALA A 277 -10.92 -7.91 -9.22
CA ALA A 277 -12.34 -7.52 -9.11
C ALA A 277 -12.56 -6.11 -8.54
N THR A 278 -11.53 -5.45 -8.01
CA THR A 278 -11.66 -4.11 -7.41
C THR A 278 -12.18 -3.12 -8.45
N GLY A 279 -13.31 -2.48 -8.15
CA GLY A 279 -13.99 -1.55 -9.07
C GLY A 279 -15.00 -2.19 -10.02
N LEU A 280 -15.22 -3.50 -9.92
CA LEU A 280 -16.23 -4.25 -10.68
C LEU A 280 -17.35 -4.78 -9.78
N GLU A 281 -18.39 -5.34 -10.41
CA GLU A 281 -19.51 -5.99 -9.70
C GLU A 281 -19.11 -7.36 -9.14
N ASP A 282 -19.91 -7.88 -8.21
CA ASP A 282 -19.79 -9.26 -7.72
C ASP A 282 -19.81 -10.26 -8.90
N GLY A 283 -18.98 -11.30 -8.82
CA GLY A 283 -18.77 -12.21 -9.94
C GLY A 283 -17.62 -13.19 -9.72
N ASN A 284 -17.19 -13.81 -10.82
CA ASN A 284 -16.08 -14.77 -10.83
C ASN A 284 -14.84 -14.13 -11.45
N TYR A 285 -13.72 -14.31 -10.77
CA TYR A 285 -12.44 -13.65 -11.03
C TYR A 285 -11.29 -14.63 -10.70
N HIS A 286 -10.07 -14.16 -10.83
CA HIS A 286 -8.85 -14.88 -10.53
C HIS A 286 -7.90 -14.03 -9.68
N LEU A 287 -7.03 -14.70 -8.92
CA LEU A 287 -5.89 -14.09 -8.25
C LEU A 287 -4.69 -15.03 -8.40
N GLY A 288 -3.67 -14.60 -9.15
CA GLY A 288 -2.48 -15.44 -9.41
C GLY A 288 -2.81 -16.81 -10.04
N GLY A 289 -3.85 -16.85 -10.87
CA GLY A 289 -4.36 -18.06 -11.53
C GLY A 289 -5.28 -18.94 -10.67
N LEU A 290 -5.60 -18.55 -9.43
CA LEU A 290 -6.58 -19.24 -8.59
C LEU A 290 -7.98 -18.65 -8.79
N ALA A 291 -9.01 -19.50 -8.92
CA ALA A 291 -10.39 -19.05 -9.08
C ALA A 291 -10.93 -18.40 -7.79
N VAL A 292 -11.53 -17.23 -7.92
CA VAL A 292 -12.08 -16.39 -6.86
C VAL A 292 -13.53 -16.04 -7.17
N VAL A 293 -14.39 -16.16 -6.16
CA VAL A 293 -15.77 -15.68 -6.20
C VAL A 293 -15.88 -14.45 -5.32
N VAL A 294 -16.38 -13.36 -5.88
CA VAL A 294 -16.72 -12.14 -5.13
C VAL A 294 -18.21 -12.13 -4.88
N LYS A 295 -18.58 -12.02 -3.60
CA LYS A 295 -19.97 -11.90 -3.16
C LYS A 295 -20.07 -10.95 -1.99
N ASP A 296 -21.02 -10.03 -2.04
CA ASP A 296 -21.22 -8.96 -1.06
C ASP A 296 -19.91 -8.19 -0.82
N GLY A 297 -19.13 -7.98 -1.90
CA GLY A 297 -17.81 -7.34 -1.88
C GLY A 297 -16.66 -8.19 -1.31
N ALA A 298 -16.90 -9.38 -0.78
CA ALA A 298 -15.85 -10.25 -0.23
C ALA A 298 -15.29 -11.21 -1.29
N ALA A 299 -13.99 -11.11 -1.59
CA ALA A 299 -13.27 -12.01 -2.49
C ALA A 299 -12.83 -13.29 -1.76
N ARG A 300 -13.25 -14.46 -2.24
CA ARG A 300 -12.92 -15.77 -1.64
C ARG A 300 -12.52 -16.80 -2.69
N LEU A 301 -11.55 -17.64 -2.38
CA LEU A 301 -11.17 -18.79 -3.21
C LEU A 301 -12.38 -19.73 -3.39
N GLU A 302 -12.64 -20.13 -4.63
CA GLU A 302 -13.77 -21.01 -4.96
C GLU A 302 -13.67 -22.37 -4.25
N PHE A 303 -12.46 -22.94 -4.16
CA PHE A 303 -12.25 -24.31 -3.69
C PHE A 303 -12.29 -24.49 -2.16
N ASN A 304 -12.04 -23.44 -1.37
CA ASN A 304 -12.01 -23.55 0.11
C ASN A 304 -12.60 -22.35 0.88
N GLY A 305 -13.05 -21.29 0.22
CA GLY A 305 -13.67 -20.12 0.84
C GLY A 305 -12.72 -19.18 1.60
N ALA A 306 -11.40 -19.40 1.57
CA ALA A 306 -10.42 -18.49 2.15
C ALA A 306 -10.48 -17.13 1.46
N LEU A 307 -10.25 -16.04 2.19
CA LEU A 307 -10.15 -14.70 1.59
C LEU A 307 -8.98 -14.66 0.60
N ALA A 308 -9.18 -13.98 -0.52
CA ALA A 308 -8.24 -13.92 -1.64
C ALA A 308 -8.09 -12.48 -2.13
N GLY A 309 -7.17 -11.74 -1.49
CA GLY A 309 -7.10 -10.29 -1.62
C GLY A 309 -8.40 -9.63 -1.18
N SER A 310 -8.56 -8.35 -1.53
CA SER A 310 -9.76 -7.56 -1.24
C SER A 310 -10.33 -6.89 -2.49
N THR A 311 -11.55 -6.33 -2.36
CA THR A 311 -12.12 -5.39 -3.33
C THR A 311 -12.02 -3.94 -2.86
N LEU A 312 -11.14 -3.68 -1.88
CA LEU A 312 -11.02 -2.40 -1.20
C LEU A 312 -10.40 -1.34 -2.10
N ARG A 313 -11.07 -0.19 -2.21
CA ARG A 313 -10.49 1.04 -2.78
C ARG A 313 -9.79 1.85 -1.71
N PHE A 314 -8.65 2.46 -2.03
CA PHE A 314 -7.81 3.15 -1.04
C PHE A 314 -8.51 4.30 -0.31
N ASN A 315 -9.26 5.15 -1.03
CA ASN A 315 -10.05 6.22 -0.42
C ASN A 315 -11.12 5.70 0.55
N ILE A 316 -11.65 4.50 0.31
CA ILE A 316 -12.61 3.83 1.20
C ILE A 316 -11.91 3.27 2.43
N ALA A 317 -10.66 2.79 2.32
CA ALA A 317 -9.85 2.42 3.47
C ALA A 317 -9.67 3.61 4.44
N LEU A 318 -9.39 4.80 3.90
CA LEU A 318 -9.30 6.03 4.69
C LEU A 318 -10.64 6.39 5.34
N LYS A 319 -11.74 6.36 4.59
CA LYS A 319 -13.09 6.58 5.14
C LYS A 319 -13.39 5.62 6.31
N ASN A 320 -13.11 4.34 6.11
CA ASN A 320 -13.36 3.30 7.10
C ASN A 320 -12.59 3.56 8.40
N ILE A 321 -11.32 3.93 8.35
CA ILE A 321 -10.56 4.21 9.58
C ILE A 321 -11.04 5.48 10.28
N VAL A 322 -11.48 6.51 9.55
CA VAL A 322 -12.07 7.72 10.14
C VAL A 322 -13.34 7.35 10.90
N GLU A 323 -14.24 6.59 10.29
CA GLU A 323 -15.49 6.14 10.92
C GLU A 323 -15.26 5.23 12.13
N VAL A 324 -14.33 4.28 12.02
CA VAL A 324 -14.09 3.26 13.05
C VAL A 324 -13.35 3.83 14.26
N THR A 325 -12.38 4.71 14.03
CA THR A 325 -11.50 5.26 15.09
C THR A 325 -12.02 6.56 15.68
N GLY A 326 -12.74 7.38 14.90
CA GLY A 326 -13.14 8.73 15.28
C GLY A 326 -11.97 9.70 15.46
N MET A 327 -10.75 9.34 15.02
CA MET A 327 -9.57 10.19 15.16
C MET A 327 -9.57 11.33 14.13
N PRO A 328 -8.92 12.47 14.42
CA PRO A 328 -8.78 13.56 13.46
C PRO A 328 -8.09 13.10 12.17
N LEU A 329 -8.61 13.54 11.03
CA LEU A 329 -8.07 13.17 9.72
C LEU A 329 -6.61 13.61 9.55
N SER A 330 -6.22 14.76 10.10
CA SER A 330 -4.81 15.24 10.11
C SER A 330 -3.83 14.29 10.82
N LYS A 331 -4.32 13.41 11.71
CA LYS A 331 -3.52 12.33 12.30
C LYS A 331 -3.54 11.10 11.42
N LEU A 332 -4.71 10.68 10.94
CA LEU A 332 -4.87 9.46 10.15
C LEU A 332 -4.21 9.54 8.77
N ILE A 333 -4.15 10.72 8.15
CA ILE A 333 -3.69 10.88 6.76
C ILE A 333 -2.23 10.47 6.56
N ARG A 334 -1.41 10.43 7.61
CA ARG A 334 -0.04 9.92 7.50
C ARG A 334 0.02 8.42 7.17
N THR A 335 -1.01 7.67 7.58
CA THR A 335 -1.12 6.22 7.37
C THR A 335 -1.47 5.85 5.93
N THR A 336 -1.74 6.84 5.07
CA THR A 336 -2.06 6.66 3.64
C THR A 336 -0.91 7.01 2.72
N SER A 337 0.15 7.65 3.24
CA SER A 337 1.23 8.18 2.41
C SER A 337 2.57 8.30 3.13
N LEU A 338 2.70 9.19 4.13
CA LEU A 338 3.98 9.46 4.80
C LEU A 338 4.62 8.18 5.38
N ASN A 339 3.82 7.36 6.07
CA ASN A 339 4.33 6.15 6.70
C ASN A 339 4.84 5.14 5.65
N GLN A 340 4.17 5.04 4.49
CA GLN A 340 4.60 4.21 3.37
C GLN A 340 5.90 4.74 2.76
N ALA A 341 5.99 6.06 2.53
CA ALA A 341 7.20 6.68 2.00
C ALA A 341 8.40 6.45 2.94
N GLU A 342 8.22 6.67 4.25
CA GLU A 342 9.25 6.43 5.27
C GLU A 342 9.63 4.95 5.36
N SER A 343 8.66 4.03 5.33
CA SER A 343 8.92 2.58 5.35
C SER A 343 9.70 2.09 4.13
N LEU A 344 9.62 2.79 2.99
CA LEU A 344 10.37 2.49 1.77
C LEU A 344 11.65 3.33 1.63
N GLY A 345 11.93 4.23 2.57
CA GLY A 345 13.07 5.16 2.48
C GLY A 345 12.94 6.24 1.40
N VAL A 346 11.72 6.47 0.89
CA VAL A 346 11.43 7.46 -0.15
C VAL A 346 11.21 8.83 0.49
N LYS A 347 11.99 9.82 0.05
CA LYS A 347 11.94 11.19 0.59
C LYS A 347 11.07 12.12 -0.24
N GLY A 348 10.48 13.12 0.41
CA GLY A 348 9.75 14.20 -0.25
C GLY A 348 8.37 13.80 -0.79
N LEU A 349 7.78 12.70 -0.30
CA LEU A 349 6.40 12.28 -0.53
C LEU A 349 5.61 12.26 0.79
N GLY A 350 4.27 12.25 0.70
CA GLY A 350 3.38 12.05 1.85
C GLY A 350 3.16 13.26 2.76
N ARG A 351 3.61 14.45 2.35
CA ARG A 351 3.25 15.73 3.01
C ARG A 351 2.94 16.80 1.99
N LEU A 352 2.09 17.73 2.40
CA LEU A 352 1.82 18.98 1.70
C LEU A 352 2.68 20.07 2.34
N GLU A 353 3.96 20.11 1.97
CA GLU A 353 4.96 21.00 2.57
C GLU A 353 5.94 21.48 1.50
N LYS A 354 6.57 22.65 1.71
CA LYS A 354 7.57 23.19 0.80
C LYS A 354 8.66 22.15 0.47
N GLY A 355 8.93 21.95 -0.82
CA GLY A 355 9.95 21.03 -1.32
C GLY A 355 9.46 19.59 -1.53
N TYR A 356 8.30 19.22 -0.97
CA TYR A 356 7.66 17.94 -1.27
C TYR A 356 7.12 17.91 -2.69
N THR A 357 7.01 16.71 -3.25
CA THR A 357 6.40 16.50 -4.56
C THR A 357 4.91 16.85 -4.48
N ALA A 358 4.42 17.54 -5.51
CA ALA A 358 3.01 17.89 -5.64
C ALA A 358 2.17 16.70 -6.13
N ASP A 359 2.21 15.62 -5.35
CA ASP A 359 1.30 14.49 -5.47
C ASP A 359 0.14 14.72 -4.48
N ILE A 360 -1.05 14.99 -5.01
CA ILE A 360 -2.15 15.55 -4.24
C ILE A 360 -3.45 14.87 -4.66
N THR A 361 -4.28 14.55 -3.67
CA THR A 361 -5.64 14.04 -3.87
C THR A 361 -6.65 15.02 -3.30
N VAL A 362 -7.69 15.31 -4.07
CA VAL A 362 -8.82 16.14 -3.65
C VAL A 362 -10.02 15.23 -3.38
N LEU A 363 -10.56 15.30 -2.17
CA LEU A 363 -11.68 14.48 -1.71
C LEU A 363 -12.86 15.37 -1.31
N ASP A 364 -14.06 14.95 -1.66
CA ASP A 364 -15.27 15.52 -1.07
C ASP A 364 -15.52 14.99 0.36
N ASP A 365 -16.67 15.36 0.92
CA ASP A 365 -17.03 14.99 2.27
C ASP A 365 -17.24 13.49 2.48
N ASP A 366 -17.63 12.78 1.43
CA ASP A 366 -17.86 11.34 1.39
C ASP A 366 -16.60 10.52 1.05
N PHE A 367 -15.44 11.18 0.96
CA PHE A 367 -14.15 10.62 0.54
C PHE A 367 -14.13 10.14 -0.92
N ALA A 368 -15.05 10.60 -1.77
CA ALA A 368 -14.93 10.36 -3.20
C ALA A 368 -13.87 11.29 -3.81
N VAL A 369 -13.11 10.75 -4.75
CA VAL A 369 -11.98 11.44 -5.38
C VAL A 369 -12.49 12.36 -6.48
N GLN A 370 -12.20 13.66 -6.33
CA GLN A 370 -12.71 14.72 -7.21
C GLN A 370 -11.63 15.27 -8.15
N ALA A 371 -10.36 15.18 -7.74
CA ALA A 371 -9.21 15.45 -8.59
C ALA A 371 -7.96 14.80 -8.01
N VAL A 372 -7.00 14.48 -8.88
CA VAL A 372 -5.69 13.96 -8.49
C VAL A 372 -4.61 14.64 -9.30
N PHE A 373 -3.55 15.06 -8.63
CA PHE A 373 -2.37 15.65 -9.23
C PHE A 373 -1.18 14.72 -9.00
N VAL A 374 -0.45 14.42 -10.06
CA VAL A 374 0.79 13.64 -10.02
C VAL A 374 1.91 14.53 -10.54
N ASN A 375 2.94 14.76 -9.72
CA ASN A 375 4.02 15.70 -10.01
C ASN A 375 3.49 17.10 -10.43
N GLY A 376 2.45 17.59 -9.75
CA GLY A 376 1.85 18.90 -10.00
C GLY A 376 0.95 18.99 -11.24
N VAL A 377 0.76 17.89 -11.98
CA VAL A 377 -0.09 17.84 -13.18
C VAL A 377 -1.39 17.13 -12.83
N ARG A 378 -2.53 17.77 -13.15
CA ARG A 378 -3.85 17.18 -12.95
C ARG A 378 -4.07 15.97 -13.87
N LYS A 379 -4.55 14.86 -13.31
CA LYS A 379 -4.80 13.60 -14.02
C LYS A 379 -6.26 13.11 -13.89
N VAL A 380 -6.98 13.55 -12.85
CA VAL A 380 -8.43 13.38 -12.63
C VAL A 380 -9.06 14.73 -12.39
#